data_AF-A0A162R4T1-F1
#
_entry.id   AF-A0A162R4T1-F1
#
_cell.length_a   1.000
_cell.length_b   1.000
_cell.length_c   1.000
_cell.angle_alpha   90.00
_cell.angle_beta   90.00
_cell.angle_gamma   90.00
#
_symmetry.space_group_name_H-M   'P 1'
#
loop_
_entity.id
_entity.type
_entity.pdbx_description
1 polymer ?
#
loop_
_entity_poly.entity_id
_entity_poly.type
_entity_poly.pdbx_seq_one_letter_code
_entity_poly.pdbx_strand_id
1 'polypeptide(L)'
;MNVSLCLLFLVLVLAEVTLHLLSVRLPKFILNGVAFKDLFAAGQQVDLRLQQLFFWPRQYMMLRKQNWANTAKTRAYYISFYNSMWLVANDIIIGLAIGSFLVANNQAMANKLHRILHEYTVESLQSMMLWFLESPAGLKLNHELGSFLSELFLWLIRLWTLCTQTIEPFTPQIIHLIGLSGVFGVTMIISLSSDFLAFMTLHVYCFYMVAARIFNWQLVILSSLFNLFRGKKRNILRNRIDSCDYDLDQLLLGTSLFTLLTFLFPTILIYYLTFALGRVGVIFLQAIMETVLAFFNHFPLFAIMLRIKDPHRLPGGLQFEIFQNDDTHSNKSKKPLAKRGAYLWMRNMPIPLGAIFFQYMLLWKRLSAHYFSAYVFNCLLYGEPIKPIPKLQVINGQLRMCQTVLTSFHFKHSIPCYQIKGQVCLPYGKHLKSIYGIQDPRKIR
;
A
#
# COMPACT_ATOMS: atom_id res chain seq x y z
N MET A 1 -2.38 -46.85 -2.43
CA MET A 1 -2.90 -45.47 -2.43
C MET A 1 -1.80 -44.56 -1.90
N ASN A 2 -1.28 -43.67 -2.74
CA ASN A 2 0.12 -43.21 -2.66
C ASN A 2 0.37 -42.29 -1.45
N VAL A 3 1.44 -42.56 -0.69
CA VAL A 3 1.92 -41.71 0.42
C VAL A 3 2.04 -40.24 0.01
N SER A 4 2.46 -39.98 -1.23
CA SER A 4 2.51 -38.63 -1.83
C SER A 4 1.14 -37.94 -1.92
N LEU A 5 0.06 -38.67 -2.26
CA LEU A 5 -1.30 -38.13 -2.29
C LEU A 5 -1.82 -37.82 -0.88
N CYS A 6 -1.49 -38.68 0.09
CA CYS A 6 -1.86 -38.46 1.49
C CYS A 6 -1.13 -37.25 2.09
N LEU A 7 0.15 -37.08 1.76
CA LEU A 7 0.96 -35.94 2.18
C LEU A 7 0.47 -34.64 1.55
N LEU A 8 0.12 -34.66 0.26
CA LEU A 8 -0.46 -33.51 -0.43
C LEU A 8 -1.83 -33.15 0.15
N PHE A 9 -2.68 -34.13 0.46
CA PHE A 9 -3.96 -33.91 1.12
C PHE A 9 -3.77 -33.28 2.52
N LEU A 10 -2.83 -33.80 3.31
CA LEU A 10 -2.53 -33.26 4.64
C LEU A 10 -2.02 -31.80 4.58
N VAL A 11 -1.16 -31.48 3.60
CA VAL A 11 -0.70 -30.10 3.36
C VAL A 11 -1.87 -29.19 2.98
N LEU A 12 -2.80 -29.64 2.13
CA LEU A 12 -3.97 -28.85 1.73
C LEU A 12 -4.95 -28.63 2.90
N VAL A 13 -5.15 -29.63 3.76
CA VAL A 13 -5.98 -29.49 4.96
C VAL A 13 -5.34 -28.53 5.95
N LEU A 14 -4.03 -28.63 6.20
CA LEU A 14 -3.31 -27.66 7.03
C LEU A 14 -3.37 -26.24 6.45
N ALA A 15 -3.24 -26.11 5.13
CA ALA A 15 -3.39 -24.84 4.41
C ALA A 15 -4.79 -24.23 4.57
N GLU A 16 -5.84 -25.06 4.53
CA GLU A 16 -7.22 -24.61 4.71
C GLU A 16 -7.52 -24.22 6.17
N VAL A 17 -7.04 -25.01 7.14
CA VAL A 17 -7.15 -24.69 8.58
C VAL A 17 -6.42 -23.39 8.92
N THR A 18 -5.22 -23.18 8.37
CA THR A 18 -4.46 -21.94 8.58
C THR A 18 -5.14 -20.73 7.95
N LEU A 19 -5.71 -20.85 6.75
CA LEU A 19 -6.54 -19.79 6.15
C LEU A 19 -7.75 -19.44 7.04
N HIS A 20 -8.44 -20.46 7.56
CA HIS A 20 -9.57 -20.25 8.44
C HIS A 20 -9.16 -19.51 9.72
N LEU A 21 -8.08 -19.95 10.39
CA LEU A 21 -7.50 -19.28 11.56
C LEU A 21 -7.12 -17.83 11.28
N LEU A 22 -6.45 -17.55 10.15
CA LEU A 22 -6.07 -16.18 9.76
C LEU A 22 -7.28 -15.29 9.44
N SER A 23 -8.37 -15.88 8.96
CA SER A 23 -9.61 -15.18 8.62
C SER A 23 -10.52 -14.89 9.82
N VAL A 24 -10.22 -15.49 10.99
CA VAL A 24 -10.97 -15.22 12.22
C VAL A 24 -10.87 -13.73 12.54
N ARG A 25 -12.04 -13.10 12.71
CA ARG A 25 -12.16 -11.71 13.14
C ARG A 25 -12.16 -11.65 14.65
N LEU A 26 -11.32 -10.79 15.20
CA LEU A 26 -11.25 -10.60 16.64
C LEU A 26 -12.52 -9.92 17.18
N PRO A 27 -12.91 -10.17 18.44
CA PRO A 27 -14.07 -9.55 19.05
C PRO A 27 -13.99 -8.01 19.04
N LYS A 28 -15.12 -7.35 18.77
CA LYS A 28 -15.22 -5.89 18.59
C LYS A 28 -14.70 -5.08 19.78
N PHE A 29 -14.73 -5.64 20.99
CA PHE A 29 -14.30 -4.99 22.23
C PHE A 29 -12.80 -4.72 22.30
N ILE A 30 -11.96 -5.55 21.67
CA ILE A 30 -10.50 -5.46 21.81
C ILE A 30 -9.86 -4.77 20.59
N LEU A 31 -10.34 -5.07 19.38
CA LEU A 31 -9.64 -4.72 18.13
C LEU A 31 -10.58 -4.38 16.95
N ASN A 32 -11.77 -3.83 17.23
CA ASN A 32 -12.70 -3.30 16.20
C ASN A 32 -13.06 -4.30 15.07
N GLY A 33 -12.98 -5.61 15.31
CA GLY A 33 -13.36 -6.62 14.29
C GLY A 33 -12.34 -6.85 13.17
N VAL A 34 -11.09 -6.39 13.34
CA VAL A 34 -10.00 -6.61 12.37
C VAL A 34 -9.68 -8.12 12.30
N ALA A 35 -9.44 -8.63 11.09
CA ALA A 35 -9.05 -10.03 10.89
C ALA A 35 -7.63 -10.26 11.42
N PHE A 36 -7.36 -11.45 11.99
CA PHE A 36 -6.05 -11.74 12.58
C PHE A 36 -4.89 -11.54 11.58
N LYS A 37 -5.11 -11.90 10.31
CA LYS A 37 -4.13 -11.67 9.25
C LYS A 37 -3.80 -10.20 9.01
N ASP A 38 -4.71 -9.27 9.26
CA ASP A 38 -4.49 -7.85 8.96
C ASP A 38 -3.65 -7.14 10.04
N LEU A 39 -3.37 -7.81 11.16
CA LEU A 39 -2.49 -7.32 12.21
C LEU A 39 -1.01 -7.43 11.85
N PHE A 40 -0.64 -8.50 11.14
CA PHE A 40 0.75 -8.86 10.85
C PHE A 40 0.99 -8.92 9.35
N ALA A 41 2.07 -8.33 8.87
CA ALA A 41 2.46 -8.44 7.46
C ALA A 41 2.72 -9.90 7.07
N ALA A 42 3.32 -10.70 7.96
CA ALA A 42 3.57 -12.12 7.72
C ALA A 42 2.27 -12.92 7.56
N GLY A 43 1.23 -12.59 8.34
CA GLY A 43 -0.08 -13.21 8.19
C GLY A 43 -0.66 -12.99 6.79
N GLN A 44 -0.61 -11.76 6.29
CA GLN A 44 -1.12 -11.47 4.94
C GLN A 44 -0.30 -12.17 3.85
N GLN A 45 1.01 -12.28 4.02
CA GLN A 45 1.86 -12.97 3.06
C GLN A 45 1.55 -14.47 3.02
N VAL A 46 1.31 -15.08 4.17
CA VAL A 46 0.86 -16.48 4.26
C VAL A 46 -0.51 -16.67 3.58
N ASP A 47 -1.49 -15.80 3.85
CA ASP A 47 -2.81 -15.82 3.19
C ASP A 47 -2.68 -15.74 1.66
N LEU A 48 -1.83 -14.84 1.16
CA LEU A 48 -1.58 -14.66 -0.27
C LEU A 48 -0.95 -15.91 -0.90
N ARG A 49 0.07 -16.51 -0.26
CA ARG A 49 0.75 -17.72 -0.76
C ARG A 49 -0.18 -18.94 -0.75
N LEU A 50 -1.00 -19.08 0.30
CA LEU A 50 -2.01 -20.14 0.39
C LEU A 50 -3.06 -20.01 -0.72
N GLN A 51 -3.57 -18.81 -0.98
CA GLN A 51 -4.51 -18.57 -2.08
C GLN A 51 -3.90 -18.88 -3.46
N GLN A 52 -2.63 -18.54 -3.68
CA GLN A 52 -1.90 -18.91 -4.91
C GLN A 52 -1.80 -20.42 -5.07
N LEU A 53 -1.49 -21.14 -3.98
CA LEU A 53 -1.41 -22.60 -3.97
C LEU A 53 -2.74 -23.26 -4.40
N PHE A 54 -3.88 -22.78 -3.89
CA PHE A 54 -5.20 -23.30 -4.27
C PHE A 54 -5.61 -22.92 -5.70
N PHE A 55 -5.14 -21.77 -6.21
CA PHE A 55 -5.54 -21.26 -7.53
C PHE A 55 -4.79 -21.94 -8.69
N TRP A 56 -3.52 -22.31 -8.50
CA TRP A 56 -2.69 -22.90 -9.55
C TRP A 56 -3.23 -24.21 -10.15
N PRO A 57 -3.68 -25.22 -9.38
CA PRO A 57 -4.23 -26.44 -9.94
C PRO A 57 -5.47 -26.17 -10.80
N ARG A 58 -6.31 -25.24 -10.36
CA ARG A 58 -7.52 -24.84 -11.08
C ARG A 58 -7.19 -24.13 -12.39
N GLN A 59 -6.24 -23.18 -12.37
CA GLN A 59 -5.78 -22.51 -13.59
C GLN A 59 -5.15 -23.49 -14.57
N TYR A 60 -4.29 -24.38 -14.09
CA TYR A 60 -3.65 -25.41 -14.91
C TYR A 60 -4.67 -26.32 -15.59
N MET A 61 -5.70 -26.77 -14.86
CA MET A 61 -6.79 -27.56 -15.44
C MET A 61 -7.58 -26.78 -16.50
N MET A 62 -7.82 -25.48 -16.30
CA MET A 62 -8.47 -24.62 -17.30
C MET A 62 -7.62 -24.48 -18.56
N LEU A 63 -6.29 -24.35 -18.42
CA LEU A 63 -5.37 -24.35 -19.57
C LEU A 63 -5.41 -25.68 -20.34
N ARG A 64 -5.58 -26.82 -19.65
CA ARG A 64 -5.59 -28.15 -20.27
C ARG A 64 -6.90 -28.51 -20.97
N LYS A 65 -8.05 -28.06 -20.47
CA LYS A 65 -9.39 -28.46 -20.97
C LYS A 65 -9.90 -27.69 -22.19
N GLN A 66 -9.35 -26.52 -22.51
CA GLN A 66 -9.82 -25.74 -23.65
C GLN A 66 -9.15 -26.19 -24.95
N ASN A 67 -9.94 -26.75 -25.87
CA ASN A 67 -9.55 -26.91 -27.27
C ASN A 67 -9.02 -25.56 -27.79
N TRP A 68 -7.83 -25.59 -28.42
CA TRP A 68 -7.00 -24.46 -28.86
C TRP A 68 -7.66 -23.51 -29.90
N ALA A 69 -8.88 -23.02 -29.66
CA ALA A 69 -9.33 -21.79 -30.28
C ALA A 69 -8.46 -20.67 -29.68
N ASN A 70 -7.69 -20.01 -30.54
CA ASN A 70 -6.60 -19.09 -30.23
C ASN A 70 -7.10 -17.74 -29.66
N THR A 71 -8.02 -17.79 -28.69
CA THR A 71 -8.74 -16.65 -28.12
C THR A 71 -7.82 -15.83 -27.21
N ALA A 72 -7.97 -14.50 -27.23
CA ALA A 72 -7.22 -13.58 -26.37
C ALA A 72 -7.30 -13.94 -24.87
N LYS A 73 -8.42 -14.52 -24.42
CA LYS A 73 -8.62 -14.99 -23.04
C LYS A 73 -7.64 -16.09 -22.62
N THR A 74 -7.43 -17.09 -23.48
CA THR A 74 -6.53 -18.22 -23.19
C THR A 74 -5.08 -17.75 -23.09
N ARG A 75 -4.66 -16.81 -23.97
CA ARG A 75 -3.35 -16.17 -23.89
C ARG A 75 -3.16 -15.37 -22.61
N ALA A 76 -4.19 -14.65 -22.16
CA ALA A 76 -4.14 -13.91 -20.90
C ALA A 76 -3.98 -14.85 -19.68
N TYR A 77 -4.74 -15.96 -19.63
CA TYR A 77 -4.58 -16.97 -18.58
C TYR A 77 -3.19 -17.61 -18.58
N TYR A 78 -2.65 -17.93 -19.76
CA TYR A 78 -1.29 -18.43 -19.92
C TYR A 78 -0.26 -17.44 -19.35
N ILE A 79 -0.32 -16.17 -19.79
CA ILE A 79 0.62 -15.13 -19.34
C ILE A 79 0.52 -14.95 -17.82
N SER A 80 -0.70 -14.92 -17.26
CA SER A 80 -0.91 -14.77 -15.82
C SER A 80 -0.37 -15.96 -15.01
N PHE A 81 -0.59 -17.19 -15.47
CA PHE A 81 -0.14 -18.40 -14.80
C PHE A 81 1.40 -18.45 -14.74
N TYR A 82 2.06 -18.29 -15.89
CA TYR A 82 3.52 -18.31 -15.96
C TYR A 82 4.14 -17.12 -15.23
N ASN A 83 3.51 -15.94 -15.23
CA ASN A 83 3.96 -14.80 -14.42
C ASN A 83 3.93 -15.12 -12.92
N SER A 84 2.83 -15.70 -12.43
CA SER A 84 2.71 -16.08 -11.02
C SER A 84 3.73 -17.15 -10.63
N MET A 85 3.93 -18.15 -11.48
CA MET A 85 4.92 -19.21 -11.25
C MET A 85 6.34 -18.65 -11.20
N TRP A 86 6.69 -17.78 -12.16
CA TRP A 86 8.00 -17.12 -12.21
C TRP A 86 8.27 -16.22 -11.00
N LEU A 87 7.27 -15.47 -10.56
CA LEU A 87 7.40 -14.61 -9.37
C LEU A 87 7.66 -15.45 -8.13
N VAL A 88 6.91 -16.53 -7.91
CA VAL A 88 7.12 -17.40 -6.74
C VAL A 88 8.48 -18.10 -6.82
N ALA A 89 8.89 -18.58 -7.99
CA ALA A 89 10.20 -19.20 -8.15
C ALA A 89 11.35 -18.22 -7.81
N ASN A 90 11.32 -17.00 -8.36
CA ASN A 90 12.32 -15.97 -8.05
C ASN A 90 12.27 -15.55 -6.58
N ASP A 91 11.08 -15.44 -6.00
CA ASP A 91 10.90 -15.11 -4.58
C ASP A 91 11.57 -16.15 -3.68
N ILE A 92 11.41 -17.46 -3.99
CA ILE A 92 12.06 -18.56 -3.26
C ILE A 92 13.57 -18.55 -3.47
N ILE A 93 14.06 -18.39 -4.70
CA ILE A 93 15.51 -18.38 -4.99
C ILE A 93 16.20 -17.25 -4.23
N ILE A 94 15.66 -16.02 -4.31
CA ILE A 94 16.20 -14.86 -3.60
C ILE A 94 16.04 -15.05 -2.08
N GLY A 95 14.91 -15.62 -1.65
CA GLY A 95 14.64 -15.93 -0.24
C GLY A 95 15.64 -16.89 0.36
N LEU A 96 16.04 -17.95 -0.35
CA LEU A 96 17.06 -18.89 0.09
C LEU A 96 18.45 -18.23 0.15
N ALA A 97 18.79 -17.37 -0.81
CA ALA A 97 20.06 -16.66 -0.81
C ALA A 97 20.17 -15.67 0.36
N ILE A 98 19.15 -14.84 0.57
CA ILE A 98 19.13 -13.87 1.68
C ILE A 98 18.95 -14.57 3.03
N GLY A 99 18.10 -15.59 3.08
CA GLY A 99 17.83 -16.38 4.29
C GLY A 99 19.08 -17.11 4.79
N SER A 100 19.83 -17.75 3.89
CA SER A 100 21.09 -18.40 4.26
C SER A 100 22.14 -17.39 4.74
N PHE A 101 22.21 -16.20 4.12
CA PHE A 101 23.06 -15.11 4.60
C PHE A 101 22.67 -14.64 6.01
N LEU A 102 21.38 -14.48 6.29
CA LEU A 102 20.88 -14.08 7.63
C LEU A 102 21.15 -15.14 8.69
N VAL A 103 20.99 -16.42 8.34
CA VAL A 103 21.29 -17.55 9.25
C VAL A 103 22.78 -17.58 9.59
N ALA A 104 23.65 -17.44 8.59
CA ALA A 104 25.10 -17.48 8.79
C ALA A 104 25.64 -16.28 9.59
N ASN A 105 25.01 -15.10 9.46
CA ASN A 105 25.45 -13.86 10.08
C ASN A 105 24.51 -13.35 11.18
N ASN A 106 23.73 -14.24 11.80
CA ASN A 106 22.64 -13.87 12.72
C ASN A 106 23.09 -12.97 13.88
N GLN A 107 24.22 -13.25 14.52
CA GLN A 107 24.78 -12.46 15.62
C GLN A 107 25.21 -11.06 15.16
N ALA A 108 25.96 -10.97 14.05
CA ALA A 108 26.42 -9.70 13.52
C ALA A 108 25.24 -8.82 13.08
N MET A 109 24.22 -9.42 12.46
CA MET A 109 23.00 -8.72 12.06
C MET A 109 22.16 -8.29 13.27
N ALA A 110 22.06 -9.11 14.31
CA ALA A 110 21.37 -8.76 15.56
C ALA A 110 22.00 -7.53 16.23
N ASN A 111 23.32 -7.54 16.38
CA ASN A 111 24.04 -6.44 17.03
C ASN A 111 23.91 -5.14 16.24
N LYS A 112 24.02 -5.21 14.91
CA LYS A 112 23.80 -4.03 14.04
C LYS A 112 22.37 -3.51 14.15
N LEU A 113 21.38 -4.39 14.11
CA LEU A 113 19.97 -4.02 14.19
C LEU A 113 19.65 -3.37 15.54
N HIS A 114 20.10 -3.99 16.64
CA HIS A 114 19.90 -3.45 17.98
C HIS A 114 20.58 -2.08 18.14
N ARG A 115 21.83 -1.92 17.67
CA ARG A 115 22.55 -0.64 17.70
C ARG A 115 21.80 0.46 16.94
N ILE A 116 21.37 0.20 15.71
CA ILE A 116 20.63 1.17 14.89
C ILE A 116 19.31 1.54 15.59
N LEU A 117 18.57 0.56 16.09
CA LEU A 117 17.30 0.83 16.79
C LEU A 117 17.53 1.63 18.08
N HIS A 118 18.54 1.28 18.87
CA HIS A 118 18.88 2.00 20.10
C HIS A 118 19.26 3.46 19.82
N GLU A 119 20.15 3.70 18.87
CA GLU A 119 20.63 5.04 18.49
C GLU A 119 19.47 5.95 18.03
N TYR A 120 18.62 5.47 17.11
CA TYR A 120 17.56 6.31 16.54
C TYR A 120 16.29 6.38 17.39
N THR A 121 15.92 5.33 18.13
CA THR A 121 14.65 5.29 18.86
C THR A 121 14.79 5.60 20.35
N VAL A 122 15.97 5.39 20.94
CA VAL A 122 16.23 5.66 22.35
C VAL A 122 17.11 6.89 22.50
N GLU A 123 18.36 6.84 22.03
CA GLU A 123 19.34 7.92 22.26
C GLU A 123 18.89 9.24 21.63
N SER A 124 18.46 9.21 20.37
CA SER A 124 17.94 10.41 19.69
C SER A 124 16.75 11.03 20.43
N LEU A 125 15.81 10.22 20.95
CA LEU A 125 14.69 10.75 21.73
C LEU A 125 15.16 11.32 23.08
N GLN A 126 16.08 10.66 23.78
CA GLN A 126 16.64 11.17 25.03
C GLN A 126 17.37 12.49 24.83
N SER A 127 18.22 12.60 23.80
CA SER A 127 18.92 13.84 23.47
C SER A 127 17.93 14.97 23.13
N MET A 128 16.85 14.68 22.40
CA MET A 128 15.81 15.68 22.11
C MET A 128 15.07 16.13 23.37
N MET A 129 14.75 15.22 24.30
CA MET A 129 14.14 15.61 25.58
C MET A 129 15.07 16.53 26.38
N LEU A 130 16.35 16.16 26.51
CA LEU A 130 17.34 16.98 27.22
C LEU A 130 17.51 18.36 26.57
N TRP A 131 17.56 18.41 25.24
CA TRP A 131 17.64 19.66 24.49
C TRP A 131 16.43 20.58 24.72
N PHE A 132 15.25 20.04 25.04
CA PHE A 132 14.08 20.85 25.38
C PHE A 132 14.19 21.59 26.71
N LEU A 133 15.02 21.13 27.65
CA LEU A 133 15.29 21.85 28.89
C LEU A 133 16.24 23.03 28.68
N GLU A 134 17.16 22.95 27.70
CA GLU A 134 18.21 23.94 27.45
C GLU A 134 17.77 25.16 26.62
N SER A 135 16.47 25.29 26.31
CA SER A 135 15.86 26.29 25.41
C SER A 135 16.04 25.99 23.90
N PRO A 136 15.21 25.11 23.31
CA PRO A 136 15.34 24.70 21.92
C PRO A 136 15.09 25.87 20.96
N ALA A 137 15.99 26.06 20.00
CA ALA A 137 15.89 27.08 18.94
C ALA A 137 15.63 28.52 19.44
N GLY A 138 16.05 28.84 20.67
CA GLY A 138 15.81 30.16 21.29
C GLY A 138 14.36 30.40 21.74
N LEU A 139 13.49 29.39 21.69
CA LEU A 139 12.14 29.46 22.22
C LEU A 139 12.18 29.29 23.74
N LYS A 140 11.77 30.35 24.46
CA LYS A 140 11.61 30.30 25.92
C LYS A 140 10.38 29.46 26.28
N LEU A 141 10.59 28.17 26.47
CA LEU A 141 9.56 27.24 26.93
C LEU A 141 9.26 27.42 28.42
N ASN A 142 8.11 26.93 28.85
CA ASN A 142 7.76 26.92 30.26
C ASN A 142 8.62 25.86 30.97
N HIS A 143 9.46 26.30 31.91
CA HIS A 143 10.44 25.44 32.58
C HIS A 143 9.77 24.32 33.40
N GLU A 144 8.75 24.66 34.21
CA GLU A 144 8.07 23.70 35.07
C GLU A 144 7.37 22.58 34.27
N LEU A 145 6.61 22.97 33.24
CA LEU A 145 5.94 22.00 32.37
C LEU A 145 6.95 21.19 31.55
N GLY A 146 8.00 21.85 31.04
CA GLY A 146 9.06 21.20 30.27
C GLY A 146 9.81 20.15 31.07
N SER A 147 10.19 20.47 32.31
CA SER A 147 10.82 19.55 33.25
C SER A 147 9.90 18.35 33.54
N PHE A 148 8.63 18.59 33.88
CA PHE A 148 7.66 17.51 34.13
C PHE A 148 7.50 16.56 32.93
N LEU A 149 7.30 17.10 31.72
CA LEU A 149 7.14 16.29 30.52
C LEU A 149 8.41 15.52 30.18
N SER A 150 9.59 16.15 30.28
CA SER A 150 10.86 15.47 30.04
C SER A 150 11.11 14.34 31.04
N GLU A 151 10.89 14.56 32.33
CA GLU A 151 11.05 13.52 33.34
C GLU A 151 10.11 12.33 33.08
N LEU A 152 8.85 12.61 32.73
CA LEU A 152 7.87 11.58 32.37
C LEU A 152 8.32 10.75 31.16
N PHE A 153 8.71 11.40 30.06
CA PHE A 153 9.11 10.69 28.84
C PHE A 153 10.47 10.00 29.00
N LEU A 154 11.43 10.60 29.71
CA LEU A 154 12.70 9.93 30.04
C LEU A 154 12.47 8.69 30.91
N TRP A 155 11.56 8.75 31.88
CA TRP A 155 11.17 7.58 32.67
C TRP A 155 10.55 6.49 31.80
N LEU A 156 9.63 6.86 30.90
CA LEU A 156 9.04 5.93 29.93
C LEU A 156 10.07 5.31 28.98
N ILE A 157 11.05 6.09 28.52
CA ILE A 157 12.16 5.57 27.69
C ILE A 157 12.99 4.57 28.50
N ARG A 158 13.33 4.86 29.76
CA ARG A 158 14.06 3.92 30.63
C ARG A 158 13.30 2.62 30.83
N LEU A 159 11.99 2.68 31.01
CA LEU A 159 11.15 1.49 31.08
C LEU A 159 11.23 0.66 29.80
N TRP A 160 11.19 1.31 28.62
CA TRP A 160 11.35 0.63 27.35
C TRP A 160 12.75 0.01 27.16
N THR A 161 13.82 0.69 27.61
CA THR A 161 15.18 0.13 27.54
C THR A 161 15.30 -1.16 28.34
N LEU A 162 14.63 -1.27 29.49
CA LEU A 162 14.60 -2.51 30.29
C LEU A 162 13.92 -3.65 29.51
N CYS A 163 12.80 -3.37 28.85
CA CYS A 163 12.12 -4.33 27.99
C CYS A 163 13.02 -4.76 26.82
N THR A 164 13.73 -3.83 26.19
CA THR A 164 14.59 -4.13 25.03
C THR A 164 15.81 -4.96 25.43
N GLN A 165 16.44 -4.66 26.57
CA GLN A 165 17.54 -5.45 27.13
C GLN A 165 17.12 -6.91 27.43
N THR A 166 15.86 -7.12 27.82
CA THR A 166 15.33 -8.47 28.05
C THR A 166 15.21 -9.27 26.73
N ILE A 167 14.99 -8.58 25.60
CA ILE A 167 14.77 -9.18 24.28
C ILE A 167 16.07 -9.30 23.47
N GLU A 168 17.07 -8.48 23.78
CA GLU A 168 18.39 -8.48 23.17
C GLU A 168 19.00 -9.90 23.01
N PRO A 169 19.08 -10.77 24.05
CA PRO A 169 19.67 -12.10 23.91
C PRO A 169 18.88 -13.03 22.96
N PHE A 170 17.58 -12.79 22.76
CA PHE A 170 16.74 -13.55 21.84
C PHE A 170 16.79 -13.02 20.40
N THR A 171 17.30 -11.81 20.18
CA THR A 171 17.33 -11.16 18.85
C THR A 171 18.09 -11.98 17.80
N PRO A 172 19.26 -12.58 18.07
CA PRO A 172 19.93 -13.47 17.12
C PRO A 172 19.10 -14.70 16.74
N GLN A 173 18.36 -15.27 17.69
CA GLN A 173 17.48 -16.42 17.44
C GLN A 173 16.28 -16.03 16.57
N ILE A 174 15.71 -14.84 16.81
CA ILE A 174 14.64 -14.29 15.97
C ILE A 174 15.13 -14.07 14.55
N ILE A 175 16.30 -13.46 14.35
CA ILE A 175 16.90 -13.25 13.02
C ILE A 175 17.19 -14.58 12.33
N HIS A 176 17.66 -15.59 13.08
CA HIS A 176 17.85 -16.92 12.55
C HIS A 176 16.53 -17.54 12.06
N LEU A 177 15.45 -17.43 12.83
CA LEU A 177 14.12 -17.89 12.44
C LEU A 177 13.56 -17.14 11.22
N ILE A 178 13.77 -15.81 11.17
CA ILE A 178 13.45 -15.00 9.99
C ILE A 178 14.26 -15.49 8.78
N GLY A 179 15.54 -15.80 8.93
CA GLY A 179 16.38 -16.35 7.88
C GLY A 179 15.90 -17.71 7.38
N LEU A 180 15.52 -18.62 8.28
CA LEU A 180 14.95 -19.93 7.94
C LEU A 180 13.64 -19.81 7.16
N SER A 181 12.82 -18.79 7.46
CA SER A 181 11.58 -18.53 6.71
C SER A 181 11.82 -18.21 5.23
N GLY A 182 13.07 -17.92 4.83
CA GLY A 182 13.49 -17.72 3.44
C GLY A 182 13.19 -18.89 2.50
N VAL A 183 12.95 -20.10 3.03
CA VAL A 183 12.44 -21.24 2.25
C VAL A 183 11.08 -20.93 1.60
N PHE A 184 10.27 -20.10 2.24
CA PHE A 184 8.98 -19.64 1.72
C PHE A 184 9.09 -18.36 0.85
N GLY A 185 10.31 -17.85 0.65
CA GLY A 185 10.62 -16.71 -0.21
C GLY A 185 11.07 -15.43 0.53
N VAL A 186 11.68 -14.50 -0.21
CA VAL A 186 12.17 -13.23 0.33
C VAL A 186 11.04 -12.36 0.86
N THR A 187 9.86 -12.45 0.26
CA THR A 187 8.65 -11.77 0.76
C THR A 187 8.29 -12.16 2.18
N MET A 188 8.50 -13.42 2.59
CA MET A 188 8.29 -13.84 3.99
C MET A 188 9.32 -13.21 4.92
N ILE A 189 10.60 -13.18 4.53
CA ILE A 189 11.67 -12.50 5.28
C ILE A 189 11.32 -11.03 5.50
N ILE A 190 10.92 -10.31 4.44
CA ILE A 190 10.56 -8.88 4.53
C ILE A 190 9.35 -8.69 5.45
N SER A 191 8.33 -9.55 5.33
CA SER A 191 7.11 -9.45 6.14
C SER A 191 7.37 -9.64 7.64
N LEU A 192 8.15 -10.66 8.02
CA LEU A 192 8.52 -10.90 9.42
C LEU A 192 9.46 -9.82 9.95
N SER A 193 10.36 -9.29 9.11
CA SER A 193 11.23 -8.17 9.48
C SER A 193 10.42 -6.89 9.73
N SER A 194 9.36 -6.65 8.95
CA SER A 194 8.45 -5.52 9.14
C SER A 194 7.66 -5.64 10.45
N ASP A 195 7.19 -6.84 10.78
CA ASP A 195 6.50 -7.12 12.05
C ASP A 195 7.44 -6.97 13.25
N PHE A 196 8.69 -7.44 13.13
CA PHE A 196 9.72 -7.25 14.16
C PHE A 196 10.04 -5.77 14.39
N LEU A 197 10.18 -4.98 13.32
CA LEU A 197 10.37 -3.53 13.40
C LEU A 197 9.16 -2.85 14.08
N ALA A 198 7.93 -3.26 13.74
CA ALA A 198 6.71 -2.73 14.36
C ALA A 198 6.71 -2.95 15.88
N PHE A 199 7.13 -4.14 16.31
CA PHE A 199 7.26 -4.49 17.72
C PHE A 199 8.35 -3.67 18.42
N MET A 200 9.55 -3.57 17.83
CA MET A 200 10.66 -2.82 18.42
C MET A 200 10.41 -1.29 18.49
N THR A 201 9.49 -0.77 17.70
CA THR A 201 9.12 0.66 17.68
C THR A 201 7.79 0.95 18.41
N LEU A 202 7.26 0.00 19.17
CA LEU A 202 5.98 0.13 19.88
C LEU A 202 5.97 1.29 20.88
N HIS A 203 7.09 1.54 21.56
CA HIS A 203 7.24 2.67 22.46
C HIS A 203 7.05 4.03 21.77
N VAL A 204 7.58 4.21 20.55
CA VAL A 204 7.38 5.44 19.74
C VAL A 204 5.90 5.66 19.47
N TYR A 205 5.16 4.60 19.15
CA TYR A 205 3.71 4.67 18.99
C TYR A 205 3.01 5.07 20.30
N CYS A 206 3.39 4.45 21.42
CA CYS A 206 2.82 4.77 22.74
C CYS A 206 3.06 6.25 23.10
N PHE A 207 4.30 6.75 22.93
CA PHE A 207 4.66 8.13 23.24
C PHE A 207 3.91 9.12 22.35
N TYR A 208 3.82 8.82 21.05
CA TYR A 208 2.98 9.60 20.13
C TYR A 208 1.52 9.64 20.59
N MET A 209 0.93 8.51 20.99
CA MET A 209 -0.46 8.47 21.43
C MET A 209 -0.69 9.31 22.70
N VAL A 210 0.24 9.26 23.66
CA VAL A 210 0.18 10.07 24.89
C VAL A 210 0.33 11.55 24.55
N ALA A 211 1.34 11.93 23.77
CA ALA A 211 1.58 13.32 23.39
C ALA A 211 0.44 13.91 22.55
N ALA A 212 -0.10 13.14 21.59
CA ALA A 212 -1.24 13.52 20.78
C ALA A 212 -2.50 13.74 21.64
N ARG A 213 -2.71 12.92 22.68
CA ARG A 213 -3.83 13.09 23.62
C ARG A 213 -3.69 14.39 24.41
N ILE A 214 -2.51 14.66 24.98
CA ILE A 214 -2.24 15.88 25.75
C ILE A 214 -2.42 17.11 24.84
N PHE A 215 -1.88 17.06 23.63
CA PHE A 215 -2.01 18.12 22.63
C PHE A 215 -3.47 18.39 22.23
N ASN A 216 -4.24 17.34 21.96
CA ASN A 216 -5.66 17.47 21.63
C ASN A 216 -6.46 18.07 22.80
N TRP A 217 -6.22 17.61 24.03
CA TRP A 217 -6.85 18.20 25.22
C TRP A 217 -6.50 19.69 25.35
N GLN A 218 -5.23 20.07 25.16
CA GLN A 218 -4.81 21.47 25.20
C GLN A 218 -5.55 22.31 24.15
N LEU A 219 -5.66 21.83 22.91
CA LEU A 219 -6.39 22.52 21.83
C LEU A 219 -7.89 22.67 22.14
N VAL A 220 -8.53 21.63 22.67
CA VAL A 220 -9.96 21.67 23.02
C VAL A 220 -10.22 22.67 24.15
N ILE A 221 -9.38 22.68 25.18
CA ILE A 221 -9.50 23.64 26.29
C ILE A 221 -9.24 25.06 25.81
N LEU A 222 -8.18 25.30 25.02
CA LEU A 222 -7.89 26.60 24.41
C LEU A 222 -9.05 27.10 23.54
N SER A 223 -9.61 26.23 22.69
CA SER A 223 -10.75 26.60 21.84
C SER A 223 -12.00 26.94 22.67
N SER A 224 -12.24 26.19 23.75
CA SER A 224 -13.38 26.42 24.65
C SER A 224 -13.22 27.73 25.43
N LEU A 225 -12.05 27.98 26.00
CA LEU A 225 -11.72 29.23 26.68
C LEU A 225 -11.72 30.42 25.71
N PHE A 226 -11.21 30.26 24.49
CA PHE A 226 -11.27 31.32 23.48
C PHE A 226 -12.71 31.74 23.13
N ASN A 227 -13.64 30.79 23.11
CA ASN A 227 -15.06 31.10 22.97
C ASN A 227 -15.60 31.82 24.22
N LEU A 228 -15.18 31.44 25.42
CA LEU A 228 -15.51 32.13 26.67
C LEU A 228 -15.08 33.61 26.63
N PHE A 229 -13.86 33.96 26.16
CA PHE A 229 -13.47 35.38 25.99
C PHE A 229 -14.34 36.18 25.06
N ARG A 230 -14.91 35.51 24.06
CA ARG A 230 -15.76 36.14 23.06
C ARG A 230 -17.22 36.25 23.52
N GLY A 231 -17.55 35.83 24.74
CA GLY A 231 -18.93 35.74 25.21
C GLY A 231 -19.74 34.67 24.46
N LYS A 232 -19.08 33.61 24.02
CA LYS A 232 -19.68 32.55 23.20
C LYS A 232 -19.65 31.20 23.91
N LYS A 233 -20.67 30.38 23.67
CA LYS A 233 -20.81 29.02 24.20
C LYS A 233 -21.16 28.04 23.09
N ARG A 234 -20.47 26.90 23.03
CA ARG A 234 -20.84 25.83 22.10
C ARG A 234 -22.04 25.07 22.65
N ASN A 235 -23.16 25.12 21.93
CA ASN A 235 -24.34 24.35 22.24
C ASN A 235 -24.25 22.96 21.62
N ILE A 236 -24.05 21.94 22.45
CA ILE A 236 -23.87 20.55 22.01
C ILE A 236 -25.14 20.00 21.34
N LEU A 237 -26.33 20.41 21.82
CA LEU A 237 -27.62 19.92 21.34
C LEU A 237 -27.94 20.40 19.92
N ARG A 238 -27.51 21.63 19.57
CA ARG A 238 -27.74 22.23 18.25
C ARG A 238 -26.48 22.34 17.39
N ASN A 239 -25.36 21.78 17.87
CA ASN A 239 -24.03 21.81 17.25
C ASN A 239 -23.65 23.18 16.67
N ARG A 240 -23.95 24.27 17.39
CA ARG A 240 -23.68 25.67 16.98
C ARG A 240 -23.05 26.48 18.11
N ILE A 241 -22.50 27.64 17.79
CA ILE A 241 -21.93 28.57 18.77
C ILE A 241 -22.95 29.68 19.02
N ASP A 242 -23.48 29.74 20.25
CA ASP A 242 -24.46 30.73 20.71
C ASP A 242 -23.75 31.82 21.54
N SER A 243 -24.28 33.04 21.55
CA SER A 243 -23.87 34.07 22.52
C SER A 243 -24.41 33.70 23.90
N CYS A 244 -23.59 33.90 24.93
CA CYS A 244 -23.96 33.64 26.32
C CYS A 244 -23.44 34.82 27.15
N ASP A 245 -24.32 35.40 27.96
CA ASP A 245 -23.94 36.45 28.89
C ASP A 245 -23.24 35.78 30.08
N TYR A 246 -21.94 36.05 30.23
CA TYR A 246 -21.13 35.56 31.34
C TYR A 246 -20.90 36.70 32.34
N ASP A 247 -20.88 36.37 33.62
CA ASP A 247 -20.52 37.33 34.67
C ASP A 247 -19.05 37.76 34.53
N LEU A 248 -18.73 38.97 34.98
CA LEU A 248 -17.37 39.54 34.91
C LEU A 248 -16.32 38.60 35.55
N ASP A 249 -16.66 37.99 36.69
CA ASP A 249 -15.76 37.07 37.40
C ASP A 249 -15.43 35.83 36.59
N GLN A 250 -16.43 35.26 35.89
CA GLN A 250 -16.25 34.09 35.02
C GLN A 250 -15.37 34.43 33.82
N LEU A 251 -15.60 35.61 33.23
CA LEU A 251 -14.79 36.11 32.12
C LEU A 251 -13.34 36.37 32.56
N LEU A 252 -13.12 36.94 33.74
CA LEU A 252 -11.78 37.21 34.28
C LEU A 252 -11.03 35.92 34.65
N LEU A 253 -11.72 34.94 35.24
CA LEU A 253 -11.12 33.63 35.53
C LEU A 253 -10.74 32.90 34.23
N GLY A 254 -11.65 32.87 33.26
CA GLY A 254 -11.35 32.40 31.91
C GLY A 254 -10.13 33.11 31.35
N THR A 255 -10.15 34.45 31.46
CA THR A 255 -9.08 35.44 31.25
C THR A 255 -7.69 34.87 31.42
N SER A 256 -7.45 34.64 32.70
CA SER A 256 -6.22 34.15 33.28
C SER A 256 -5.90 32.72 32.87
N LEU A 257 -6.87 31.81 32.89
CA LEU A 257 -6.62 30.41 32.48
C LEU A 257 -6.20 30.31 31.02
N PHE A 258 -6.80 31.10 30.13
CA PHE A 258 -6.42 31.08 28.72
C PHE A 258 -5.05 31.64 28.45
N THR A 259 -4.68 32.76 29.08
CA THR A 259 -3.34 33.32 28.91
C THR A 259 -2.30 32.32 29.41
N LEU A 260 -2.53 31.68 30.57
CA LEU A 260 -1.68 30.60 31.09
C LEU A 260 -1.58 29.43 30.10
N LEU A 261 -2.70 28.85 29.65
CA LEU A 261 -2.68 27.73 28.71
C LEU A 261 -2.05 28.09 27.36
N THR A 262 -2.20 29.33 26.90
CA THR A 262 -1.58 29.82 25.66
C THR A 262 -0.06 29.88 25.82
N PHE A 263 0.46 30.28 26.98
CA PHE A 263 1.90 30.25 27.24
C PHE A 263 2.46 28.84 27.44
N LEU A 264 1.66 27.89 27.92
CA LEU A 264 2.06 26.48 28.03
C LEU A 264 2.01 25.75 26.68
N PHE A 265 1.21 26.23 25.73
CA PHE A 265 0.95 25.57 24.44
C PHE A 265 2.22 25.29 23.60
N PRO A 266 3.17 26.23 23.41
CA PRO A 266 4.39 25.96 22.63
C PRO A 266 5.20 24.79 23.16
N THR A 267 5.22 24.62 24.49
CA THR A 267 5.92 23.50 25.14
C THR A 267 5.27 22.18 24.73
N ILE A 268 3.95 22.04 24.88
CA ILE A 268 3.23 20.81 24.49
C ILE A 268 3.37 20.54 22.98
N LEU A 269 3.31 21.59 22.15
CA LEU A 269 3.41 21.49 20.71
C LEU A 269 4.74 20.86 20.26
N ILE A 270 5.86 21.29 20.83
CA ILE A 270 7.18 20.75 20.45
C ILE A 270 7.30 19.26 20.79
N TYR A 271 6.88 18.85 21.99
CA TYR A 271 6.88 17.43 22.37
C TYR A 271 5.99 16.61 21.43
N TYR A 272 4.79 17.10 21.13
CA TYR A 272 3.90 16.45 20.17
C TYR A 272 4.55 16.29 18.80
N LEU A 273 5.14 17.36 18.26
CA LEU A 273 5.79 17.33 16.94
C LEU A 273 6.93 16.32 16.89
N THR A 274 7.77 16.23 17.91
CA THR A 274 8.89 15.27 17.94
C THR A 274 8.42 13.82 17.89
N PHE A 275 7.44 13.44 18.73
CA PHE A 275 6.92 12.07 18.69
C PHE A 275 6.10 11.80 17.42
N ALA A 276 5.39 12.81 16.89
CA ALA A 276 4.68 12.69 15.62
C ALA A 276 5.66 12.45 14.46
N LEU A 277 6.78 13.20 14.40
CA LEU A 277 7.84 13.00 13.40
C LEU A 277 8.48 11.62 13.52
N GLY A 278 8.79 11.18 14.74
CA GLY A 278 9.30 9.82 14.99
C GLY A 278 8.32 8.75 14.49
N ARG A 279 7.02 8.90 14.77
CA ARG A 279 5.99 7.98 14.31
C ARG A 279 5.85 7.97 12.78
N VAL A 280 5.87 9.14 12.14
CA VAL A 280 5.84 9.25 10.67
C VAL A 280 7.07 8.58 10.06
N GLY A 281 8.26 8.73 10.65
CA GLY A 281 9.47 8.05 10.21
C GLY A 281 9.34 6.52 10.23
N VAL A 282 8.78 5.95 11.30
CA VAL A 282 8.51 4.50 11.40
C VAL A 282 7.50 4.05 10.34
N ILE A 283 6.39 4.78 10.17
CA ILE A 283 5.37 4.46 9.15
C ILE A 283 5.98 4.52 7.74
N PHE A 284 6.85 5.50 7.48
CA PHE A 284 7.53 5.62 6.20
C PHE A 284 8.44 4.43 5.92
N LEU A 285 9.23 3.99 6.90
CA LEU A 285 10.08 2.80 6.77
C LEU A 285 9.24 1.53 6.51
N GLN A 286 8.13 1.36 7.23
CA GLN A 286 7.20 0.25 7.01
C GLN A 286 6.55 0.32 5.61
N ALA A 287 6.20 1.52 5.14
CA ALA A 287 5.65 1.71 3.79
C ALA A 287 6.68 1.34 2.71
N ILE A 288 7.97 1.64 2.91
CA ILE A 288 9.03 1.18 2.00
C ILE A 288 9.05 -0.35 1.94
N MET A 289 9.04 -1.03 3.09
CA MET A 289 9.00 -2.51 3.12
C MET A 289 7.75 -3.07 2.42
N GLU A 290 6.58 -2.47 2.65
CA GLU A 290 5.32 -2.89 2.01
C GLU A 290 5.33 -2.66 0.49
N THR A 291 5.92 -1.56 0.01
CA THR A 291 6.06 -1.30 -1.44
C THR A 291 7.01 -2.30 -2.10
N VAL A 292 8.13 -2.64 -1.45
CA VAL A 292 9.04 -3.70 -1.91
C VAL A 292 8.31 -5.04 -1.96
N LEU A 293 7.55 -5.38 -0.92
CA LEU A 293 6.75 -6.61 -0.86
C LEU A 293 5.70 -6.66 -1.98
N ALA A 294 5.00 -5.55 -2.23
CA ALA A 294 4.03 -5.44 -3.32
C ALA A 294 4.68 -5.61 -4.70
N PHE A 295 5.90 -5.10 -4.88
CA PHE A 295 6.69 -5.30 -6.10
C PHE A 295 6.98 -6.78 -6.30
N PHE A 296 7.56 -7.48 -5.33
CA PHE A 296 7.85 -8.92 -5.44
C PHE A 296 6.60 -9.77 -5.68
N ASN A 297 5.45 -9.41 -5.12
CA ASN A 297 4.23 -10.21 -5.24
C ASN A 297 3.50 -10.04 -6.59
N HIS A 298 3.62 -8.88 -7.24
CA HIS A 298 2.77 -8.56 -8.39
C HIS A 298 3.53 -8.23 -9.68
N PHE A 299 4.84 -7.93 -9.63
CA PHE A 299 5.60 -7.41 -10.77
C PHE A 299 5.41 -8.25 -12.06
N PRO A 300 5.11 -7.63 -13.22
CA PRO A 300 4.78 -8.37 -14.44
C PRO A 300 6.05 -8.85 -15.17
N LEU A 301 6.94 -9.59 -14.47
CA LEU A 301 8.21 -10.11 -14.98
C LEU A 301 8.06 -10.85 -16.30
N PHE A 302 7.10 -11.77 -16.36
CA PHE A 302 6.92 -12.62 -17.52
C PHE A 302 6.39 -11.84 -18.72
N ALA A 303 5.53 -10.84 -18.50
CA ALA A 303 5.04 -9.98 -19.57
C ALA A 303 6.16 -9.10 -20.14
N ILE A 304 7.05 -8.58 -19.29
CA ILE A 304 8.23 -7.82 -19.72
C ILE A 304 9.19 -8.72 -20.49
N MET A 305 9.49 -9.90 -19.96
CA MET A 305 10.34 -10.90 -20.62
C MET A 305 9.79 -11.27 -22.01
N LEU A 306 8.49 -11.57 -22.11
CA LEU A 306 7.84 -11.86 -23.39
C LEU A 306 7.90 -10.67 -24.35
N ARG A 307 7.74 -9.44 -23.84
CA ARG A 307 7.83 -8.24 -24.66
C ARG A 307 9.23 -8.05 -25.26
N ILE A 308 10.28 -8.39 -24.52
CA ILE A 308 11.68 -8.29 -24.97
C ILE A 308 12.01 -9.44 -25.93
N LYS A 309 11.63 -10.68 -25.59
CA LYS A 309 12.01 -11.87 -26.37
C LYS A 309 11.17 -12.05 -27.64
N ASP A 310 9.86 -11.90 -27.55
CA ASP A 310 8.91 -12.16 -28.63
C ASP A 310 7.73 -11.16 -28.59
N PRO A 311 7.91 -9.92 -29.08
CA PRO A 311 6.88 -8.88 -28.97
C PRO A 311 5.55 -9.28 -29.64
N HIS A 312 5.57 -10.11 -30.68
CA HIS A 312 4.38 -10.57 -31.39
C HIS A 312 3.43 -11.44 -30.54
N ARG A 313 3.90 -12.04 -29.43
CA ARG A 313 3.07 -12.85 -28.53
C ARG A 313 2.13 -12.02 -27.65
N LEU A 314 2.37 -10.70 -27.55
CA LEU A 314 1.55 -9.74 -26.80
C LEU A 314 0.89 -8.75 -27.78
N PRO A 315 -0.15 -9.16 -28.53
CA PRO A 315 -0.84 -8.25 -29.45
C PRO A 315 -1.52 -7.12 -28.67
N GLY A 316 -1.19 -5.88 -29.02
CA GLY A 316 -1.77 -4.65 -28.46
C GLY A 316 -2.68 -3.90 -29.43
N GLY A 317 -2.70 -4.30 -30.70
CA GLY A 317 -3.56 -3.75 -31.75
C GLY A 317 -3.20 -4.28 -33.14
N LEU A 318 -4.00 -3.91 -34.14
CA LEU A 318 -3.73 -4.17 -35.56
C LEU A 318 -3.49 -2.82 -36.25
N GLN A 319 -2.42 -2.75 -37.04
CA GLN A 319 -2.16 -1.63 -37.94
C GLN A 319 -2.45 -2.10 -39.36
N PHE A 320 -3.23 -1.33 -40.10
CA PHE A 320 -3.51 -1.59 -41.51
C PHE A 320 -2.71 -0.59 -42.36
N GLU A 321 -1.82 -1.11 -43.19
CA GLU A 321 -1.09 -0.33 -44.18
C GLU A 321 -1.76 -0.54 -45.55
N ILE A 322 -2.12 0.54 -46.24
CA ILE A 322 -2.74 0.47 -47.56
C ILE A 322 -1.62 0.29 -48.58
N PHE A 323 -1.64 -0.82 -49.30
CA PHE A 323 -0.72 -1.08 -50.40
C PHE A 323 -1.33 -0.53 -51.69
N GLN A 324 -0.80 0.57 -52.19
CA GLN A 324 -1.08 1.06 -53.54
C GLN A 324 -0.08 0.43 -54.50
N ASN A 325 -0.58 -0.35 -55.46
CA ASN A 325 0.23 -0.90 -56.53
C ASN A 325 0.55 0.25 -57.50
N ASP A 326 1.70 0.90 -57.33
CA ASP A 326 2.20 1.83 -58.34
C ASP A 326 2.73 0.99 -59.51
N ASP A 327 1.85 0.70 -60.47
CA ASP A 327 2.18 0.13 -61.77
C ASP A 327 2.97 1.16 -62.60
N THR A 328 4.23 1.43 -62.23
CA THR A 328 5.18 2.13 -63.11
C THR A 328 6.13 1.12 -63.72
N HIS A 329 5.71 0.51 -64.83
CA HIS A 329 6.33 0.74 -66.15
C HIS A 329 5.67 -0.10 -67.25
N SER A 330 5.22 0.61 -68.30
CA SER A 330 5.18 0.18 -69.71
C SER A 330 4.33 -1.05 -70.10
N ASN A 331 3.13 -0.84 -70.66
CA ASN A 331 2.93 -0.64 -72.11
C ASN A 331 1.44 -0.75 -72.49
N LYS A 332 1.06 0.02 -73.52
CA LYS A 332 -0.29 0.11 -74.09
C LYS A 332 -0.85 -1.27 -74.48
N SER A 333 -1.93 -1.72 -73.84
CA SER A 333 -3.02 -2.45 -74.51
C SER A 333 -4.25 -2.54 -73.61
N LYS A 334 -5.40 -2.24 -74.21
CA LYS A 334 -6.72 -2.15 -73.58
C LYS A 334 -7.12 -3.47 -72.92
N LYS A 335 -7.44 -3.45 -71.62
CA LYS A 335 -8.24 -4.48 -70.93
C LYS A 335 -9.31 -3.81 -70.05
N PRO A 336 -10.49 -4.43 -69.88
CA PRO A 336 -11.65 -3.78 -69.28
C PRO A 336 -11.48 -3.64 -67.77
N LEU A 337 -12.02 -2.53 -67.25
CA LEU A 337 -12.25 -2.14 -65.85
C LEU A 337 -12.00 -3.23 -64.79
N ALA A 338 -10.74 -3.49 -64.46
CA ALA A 338 -10.39 -4.31 -63.30
C ALA A 338 -10.68 -3.50 -62.04
N LYS A 339 -11.52 -4.03 -61.14
CA LYS A 339 -11.80 -3.44 -59.81
C LYS A 339 -10.47 -3.05 -59.16
N ARG A 340 -10.29 -1.75 -58.86
CA ARG A 340 -9.19 -1.26 -58.01
C ARG A 340 -9.33 -1.88 -56.62
N GLY A 341 -8.77 -3.07 -56.43
CA GLY A 341 -8.63 -3.67 -55.11
C GLY A 341 -7.54 -2.93 -54.35
N ALA A 342 -7.90 -2.20 -53.29
CA ALA A 342 -6.92 -1.72 -52.32
C ALA A 342 -6.50 -2.91 -51.46
N TYR A 343 -5.24 -3.33 -51.56
CA TYR A 343 -4.71 -4.39 -50.71
C TYR A 343 -4.36 -3.78 -49.34
N LEU A 344 -4.85 -4.38 -48.26
CA LEU A 344 -4.56 -3.96 -46.89
C LEU A 344 -3.58 -4.94 -46.26
N TRP A 345 -2.38 -4.47 -45.95
CA TRP A 345 -1.41 -5.24 -45.18
C TRP A 345 -1.73 -5.10 -43.68
N MET A 346 -2.00 -6.22 -43.02
CA MET A 346 -2.32 -6.25 -41.59
C MET A 346 -1.06 -6.57 -40.78
N ARG A 347 -0.63 -5.63 -39.95
CA ARG A 347 0.52 -5.79 -39.05
C ARG A 347 0.08 -5.84 -37.59
N ASN A 348 0.53 -6.85 -36.84
CA ASN A 348 0.28 -6.94 -35.40
C ASN A 348 1.19 -5.95 -34.65
N MET A 349 0.58 -5.01 -33.93
CA MET A 349 1.28 -4.04 -33.09
C MET A 349 1.34 -4.54 -31.65
N PRO A 350 2.53 -4.68 -31.05
CA PRO A 350 2.66 -5.27 -29.74
C PRO A 350 2.31 -4.26 -28.62
N ILE A 351 1.82 -4.70 -27.45
CA ILE A 351 1.37 -3.84 -26.32
C ILE A 351 2.47 -2.89 -25.80
N PRO A 352 2.27 -1.55 -25.79
CA PRO A 352 3.28 -0.62 -25.30
C PRO A 352 3.58 -0.83 -23.81
N LEU A 353 4.84 -0.60 -23.38
CA LEU A 353 5.27 -0.79 -22.00
C LEU A 353 4.40 -0.02 -21.00
N GLY A 354 4.00 1.22 -21.32
CA GLY A 354 3.12 2.01 -20.46
C GLY A 354 1.74 1.37 -20.21
N ALA A 355 1.23 0.55 -21.14
CA ALA A 355 -0.03 -0.17 -20.93
C ALA A 355 0.13 -1.37 -19.99
N ILE A 356 1.31 -2.00 -19.95
CA ILE A 356 1.65 -3.06 -18.98
C ILE A 356 1.66 -2.48 -17.55
N PHE A 357 2.17 -1.26 -17.38
CA PHE A 357 2.27 -0.59 -16.08
C PHE A 357 1.06 0.27 -15.70
N PHE A 358 0.02 0.37 -16.55
CA PHE A 358 -1.11 1.28 -16.33
C PHE A 358 -1.82 1.05 -14.98
N GLN A 359 -2.00 -0.21 -14.57
CA GLN A 359 -2.62 -0.53 -13.28
C GLN A 359 -1.76 -0.10 -12.09
N TYR A 360 -0.43 -0.18 -12.20
CA TYR A 360 0.49 0.29 -11.16
C TYR A 360 0.44 1.81 -11.02
N MET A 361 0.38 2.53 -12.15
CA MET A 361 0.22 3.99 -12.17
C MET A 361 -1.11 4.42 -11.54
N LEU A 362 -2.20 3.69 -11.79
CA LEU A 362 -3.50 3.95 -11.17
C LEU A 362 -3.49 3.70 -9.66
N LEU A 363 -2.79 2.65 -9.22
CA LEU A 363 -2.64 2.30 -7.80
C LEU A 363 -1.77 3.33 -7.07
N TRP A 364 -0.66 3.73 -7.67
CA TRP A 364 0.18 4.83 -7.18
C TRP A 364 -0.62 6.13 -7.04
N LYS A 365 -1.44 6.47 -8.04
CA LYS A 365 -2.30 7.66 -7.99
C LYS A 365 -3.28 7.61 -6.80
N ARG A 366 -3.84 6.44 -6.47
CA ARG A 366 -4.72 6.27 -5.31
C ARG A 366 -3.97 6.37 -3.98
N LEU A 367 -2.80 5.75 -3.88
CA LEU A 367 -1.96 5.81 -2.68
C LEU A 367 -1.49 7.24 -2.41
N SER A 368 -0.97 7.91 -3.44
CA SER A 368 -0.57 9.31 -3.37
C SER A 368 -1.74 10.21 -2.95
N ALA A 369 -2.93 10.01 -3.52
CA ALA A 369 -4.11 10.78 -3.13
C ALA A 369 -4.54 10.58 -1.67
N HIS A 370 -4.21 9.45 -1.04
CA HIS A 370 -4.55 9.18 0.36
C HIS A 370 -3.51 9.73 1.34
N TYR A 371 -2.23 9.43 1.13
CA TYR A 371 -1.16 9.87 2.03
C TYR A 371 -0.86 11.36 1.92
N PHE A 372 -1.00 11.95 0.73
CA PHE A 372 -0.90 13.39 0.52
C PHE A 372 -2.26 14.10 0.61
N SER A 373 -3.27 13.47 1.22
CA SER A 373 -4.59 14.08 1.41
C SER A 373 -4.58 15.13 2.51
N ALA A 374 -5.43 16.15 2.37
CA ALA A 374 -5.78 17.08 3.44
C ALA A 374 -6.26 16.37 4.72
N TYR A 375 -6.76 15.13 4.61
CA TYR A 375 -7.12 14.30 5.77
C TYR A 375 -5.93 14.01 6.69
N VAL A 376 -4.80 13.55 6.16
CA VAL A 376 -3.60 13.21 6.97
C VAL A 376 -3.03 14.49 7.60
N PHE A 377 -3.04 15.58 6.84
CA PHE A 377 -2.64 16.90 7.35
C PHE A 377 -3.56 17.37 8.49
N ASN A 378 -4.88 17.21 8.35
CA ASN A 378 -5.83 17.55 9.41
C ASN A 378 -5.66 16.64 10.64
N CYS A 379 -5.43 15.34 10.46
CA CYS A 379 -5.15 14.45 11.59
C CYS A 379 -3.88 14.89 12.34
N LEU A 380 -2.83 15.29 11.62
CA LEU A 380 -1.61 15.83 12.22
C LEU A 380 -1.87 17.16 12.94
N LEU A 381 -2.71 18.03 12.39
CA LEU A 381 -3.05 19.32 13.00
C LEU A 381 -3.89 19.20 14.27
N TYR A 382 -4.80 18.23 14.33
CA TYR A 382 -5.70 18.02 15.48
C TYR A 382 -5.21 16.94 16.47
N GLY A 383 -4.07 16.30 16.18
CA GLY A 383 -3.56 15.20 17.01
C GLY A 383 -4.43 13.93 16.95
N GLU A 384 -5.17 13.72 15.86
CA GLU A 384 -5.94 12.50 15.67
C GLU A 384 -5.04 11.38 15.10
N PRO A 385 -5.22 10.12 15.53
CA PRO A 385 -4.40 9.02 15.07
C PRO A 385 -4.58 8.78 13.57
N ILE A 386 -3.46 8.72 12.84
CA ILE A 386 -3.45 8.39 11.41
C ILE A 386 -3.94 6.95 11.24
N LYS A 387 -5.09 6.78 10.59
CA LYS A 387 -5.62 5.46 10.27
C LYS A 387 -4.76 4.82 9.18
N PRO A 388 -4.27 3.58 9.36
CA PRO A 388 -3.60 2.87 8.27
C PRO A 388 -4.61 2.63 7.13
N ILE A 389 -4.13 2.71 5.88
CA ILE A 389 -4.94 2.27 4.74
C ILE A 389 -5.26 0.79 4.94
N PRO A 390 -6.51 0.33 4.75
CA PRO A 390 -6.78 -1.10 4.64
C PRO A 390 -5.91 -1.63 3.50
N LYS A 391 -4.86 -2.39 3.87
CA LYS A 391 -3.82 -2.87 2.96
C LYS A 391 -4.51 -3.46 1.73
N LEU A 392 -4.27 -2.83 0.57
CA LEU A 392 -5.01 -3.14 -0.63
C LEU A 392 -4.89 -4.64 -0.88
N GLN A 393 -6.03 -5.34 -0.96
CA GLN A 393 -6.09 -6.69 -1.50
C GLN A 393 -5.76 -6.61 -3.00
N VAL A 394 -4.48 -6.44 -3.32
CA VAL A 394 -3.90 -6.49 -4.68
C VAL A 394 -4.04 -7.91 -5.27
N ILE A 395 -4.49 -8.87 -4.45
CA ILE A 395 -4.92 -10.22 -4.81
C ILE A 395 -5.93 -10.22 -5.98
N ASN A 396 -6.87 -9.26 -6.04
CA ASN A 396 -7.81 -9.17 -7.16
C ASN A 396 -7.20 -8.58 -8.45
N GLY A 397 -5.95 -8.11 -8.39
CA GLY A 397 -5.21 -7.52 -9.50
C GLY A 397 -4.77 -8.51 -10.57
N GLN A 398 -4.46 -9.77 -10.22
CA GLN A 398 -4.03 -10.76 -11.23
C GLN A 398 -5.19 -11.21 -12.14
N LEU A 399 -6.38 -11.45 -11.57
CA LEU A 399 -7.61 -11.70 -12.34
C LEU A 399 -8.05 -10.44 -13.11
N ARG A 400 -7.90 -9.24 -12.52
CA ARG A 400 -8.21 -7.97 -13.21
C ARG A 400 -7.16 -7.56 -14.25
N MET A 401 -5.91 -8.00 -14.17
CA MET A 401 -4.89 -7.84 -15.22
C MET A 401 -5.32 -8.56 -16.49
N CYS A 402 -5.80 -9.80 -16.37
CA CYS A 402 -6.42 -10.52 -17.50
C CYS A 402 -7.58 -9.71 -18.08
N GLN A 403 -8.49 -9.20 -17.23
CA GLN A 403 -9.58 -8.34 -17.70
C GLN A 403 -9.09 -7.02 -18.29
N THR A 404 -7.98 -6.43 -17.83
CA THR A 404 -7.51 -5.13 -18.31
C THR A 404 -6.76 -5.23 -19.64
N VAL A 405 -6.01 -6.32 -19.86
CA VAL A 405 -5.51 -6.67 -21.19
C VAL A 405 -6.70 -6.89 -22.13
N LEU A 406 -7.76 -7.57 -21.69
CA LEU A 406 -9.01 -7.75 -22.45
C LEU A 406 -9.84 -6.46 -22.63
N THR A 407 -9.83 -5.52 -21.67
CA THR A 407 -10.58 -4.27 -21.78
C THR A 407 -9.80 -3.18 -22.47
N SER A 408 -8.46 -3.18 -22.48
CA SER A 408 -7.68 -2.29 -23.36
C SER A 408 -7.93 -2.57 -24.83
N PHE A 409 -8.33 -3.80 -25.19
CA PHE A 409 -8.92 -4.11 -26.51
C PHE A 409 -10.31 -3.49 -26.73
N HIS A 410 -11.10 -3.27 -25.67
CA HIS A 410 -12.46 -2.71 -25.77
C HIS A 410 -12.57 -1.20 -25.52
N PHE A 411 -11.67 -0.60 -24.73
CA PHE A 411 -11.79 0.78 -24.23
C PHE A 411 -10.98 1.81 -25.04
N LYS A 412 -10.06 1.37 -25.91
CA LYS A 412 -9.35 2.28 -26.83
C LYS A 412 -10.17 2.66 -28.08
N HIS A 413 -11.47 2.38 -28.08
CA HIS A 413 -12.43 2.83 -29.08
C HIS A 413 -13.13 4.16 -28.74
N SER A 414 -12.72 4.84 -27.66
CA SER A 414 -13.35 6.10 -27.20
C SER A 414 -12.35 7.22 -26.89
N ILE A 415 -11.48 7.57 -27.85
CA ILE A 415 -10.69 8.82 -27.83
C ILE A 415 -10.90 9.51 -29.19
N PRO A 416 -11.17 10.84 -29.23
CA PRO A 416 -11.62 11.51 -30.45
C PRO A 416 -10.55 11.52 -31.53
N CYS A 417 -10.94 11.16 -32.76
CA CYS A 417 -10.12 11.31 -33.95
C CYS A 417 -9.69 12.78 -34.11
N TYR A 418 -8.44 13.09 -33.78
CA TYR A 418 -7.78 14.22 -34.41
C TYR A 418 -7.35 13.77 -35.81
N GLN A 419 -8.00 14.37 -36.82
CA GLN A 419 -7.61 14.27 -38.22
C GLN A 419 -6.16 14.72 -38.37
N ILE A 420 -5.25 13.78 -38.59
CA ILE A 420 -4.00 14.03 -39.29
C ILE A 420 -4.18 13.45 -40.69
N LYS A 421 -4.01 14.31 -41.68
CA LYS A 421 -4.32 14.12 -43.11
C LYS A 421 -4.01 12.69 -43.61
N GLY A 422 -5.04 12.03 -44.15
CA GLY A 422 -4.88 10.91 -45.09
C GLY A 422 -5.17 9.48 -44.60
N GLN A 423 -5.63 9.27 -43.36
CA GLN A 423 -5.96 7.92 -42.86
C GLN A 423 -7.45 7.74 -42.58
N VAL A 424 -8.08 6.80 -43.30
CA VAL A 424 -9.49 6.41 -43.08
C VAL A 424 -9.53 5.32 -42.02
N CYS A 425 -10.00 5.66 -40.81
CA CYS A 425 -10.46 4.68 -39.83
C CYS A 425 -11.98 4.53 -39.99
N LEU A 426 -12.45 3.37 -40.48
CA LEU A 426 -13.88 3.08 -40.57
C LEU A 426 -14.43 2.59 -39.22
N PRO A 427 -15.61 3.06 -38.79
CA PRO A 427 -16.28 2.57 -37.60
C PRO A 427 -17.08 1.30 -37.95
N TYR A 428 -16.77 0.17 -37.31
CA TYR A 428 -17.69 -0.97 -37.28
C TYR A 428 -18.46 -0.96 -35.97
N GLY A 429 -19.62 -0.29 -35.99
CA GLY A 429 -20.59 -0.32 -34.90
C GLY A 429 -21.92 -0.84 -35.42
N LYS A 430 -22.41 -1.91 -34.81
CA LYS A 430 -23.82 -2.19 -34.45
C LYS A 430 -24.08 -3.70 -34.45
N HIS A 431 -23.76 -4.36 -33.34
CA HIS A 431 -24.57 -5.43 -32.76
C HIS A 431 -23.92 -5.85 -31.45
N LEU A 432 -24.41 -5.35 -30.32
CA LEU A 432 -24.33 -5.94 -28.97
C LEU A 432 -24.81 -4.90 -27.95
N LYS A 433 -26.08 -4.47 -28.10
CA LYS A 433 -26.79 -3.68 -27.07
C LYS A 433 -27.80 -4.51 -26.27
N SER A 434 -27.65 -5.85 -26.27
CA SER A 434 -28.67 -6.76 -25.71
C SER A 434 -28.17 -7.77 -24.66
N ILE A 435 -26.88 -7.83 -24.31
CA ILE A 435 -26.37 -8.95 -23.47
C ILE A 435 -25.87 -8.51 -22.08
N TYR A 436 -25.70 -7.22 -21.83
CA TYR A 436 -25.37 -6.73 -20.48
C TYR A 436 -26.34 -5.62 -20.10
N GLY A 437 -27.40 -6.02 -19.39
CA GLY A 437 -28.26 -5.11 -18.65
C GLY A 437 -27.43 -4.38 -17.59
N ILE A 438 -26.84 -3.26 -17.98
CA ILE A 438 -26.21 -2.30 -17.09
C ILE A 438 -27.13 -1.08 -17.14
N GLN A 439 -27.98 -0.95 -16.11
CA GLN A 439 -28.73 0.27 -15.85
C GLN A 439 -27.75 1.42 -15.60
N ASP A 440 -28.01 2.52 -16.31
CA ASP A 440 -27.26 3.77 -16.26
C ASP A 440 -27.43 4.45 -14.88
N PRO A 441 -26.35 4.75 -14.13
CA PRO A 441 -26.44 5.35 -12.79
C PRO A 441 -26.77 6.86 -12.81
N ARG A 442 -27.33 7.39 -13.90
CA ARG A 442 -27.83 8.78 -14.01
C ARG A 442 -29.35 8.91 -14.05
N LYS A 443 -30.06 7.90 -13.54
CA LYS A 443 -31.49 8.01 -13.16
C LYS A 443 -31.71 7.49 -11.75
N ILE A 444 -31.24 8.24 -10.76
CA ILE A 444 -31.86 8.28 -9.43
C ILE A 444 -31.89 9.77 -9.05
N ARG A 445 -33.07 10.35 -9.17
CA ARG A 445 -33.45 11.57 -8.45
C ARG A 445 -34.28 11.10 -7.26
#